data_AF-A0A924SV54-F1
#
_entry.id   AF-A0A924SV54-F1
#
_cell.length_a   1.000
_cell.length_b   1.000
_cell.length_c   1.000
_cell.angle_alpha   90.00
_cell.angle_beta   90.00
_cell.angle_gamma   90.00
#
_symmetry.space_group_name_H-M   'P 1'
#
loop_
_entity.id
_entity.type
_entity.pdbx_description
1 polymer ?
#
loop_
_entity_poly.entity_id
_entity_poly.type
_entity_poly.pdbx_seq_one_letter_code
_entity_poly.pdbx_strand_id
1 'polypeptide(L)'
;MKRVNKLAALVVFLFLLGITQPLLAQTLKEVFNSSETPLFYLGVDFTLARLIDAPEVASDIRDRQYPAINDLIVNESKKYDLAGAFHKSNIEHDLGLVAKRNAKINTEEIKSTNSADYNRLKEEDITKLVKGFDFEGKKGVGLLFVADGMSKGKKSEGLWVTLI
;
A
#
# COMPACT_ATOMS: atom_id res chain seq x y z
N MET A 1 46.98 18.92 33.28
CA MET A 1 45.95 19.14 32.23
C MET A 1 45.51 17.87 31.46
N LYS A 2 46.06 16.65 31.68
CA LYS A 2 45.68 15.44 30.91
C LYS A 2 44.48 14.63 31.46
N ARG A 3 44.02 14.87 32.71
CA ARG A 3 42.92 14.10 33.33
C ARG A 3 41.52 14.59 32.93
N VAL A 4 41.36 15.88 32.61
CA VAL A 4 40.07 16.49 32.24
C VAL A 4 39.59 15.98 30.87
N ASN A 5 40.50 15.71 29.93
CA ASN A 5 40.15 15.24 28.59
C ASN A 5 39.59 13.81 28.56
N LYS A 6 39.99 12.93 29.50
CA LYS A 6 39.46 11.57 29.59
C LYS A 6 38.06 11.52 30.20
N LEU A 7 37.78 12.39 31.18
CA LEU A 7 36.46 12.49 31.81
C LEU A 7 35.45 13.14 30.85
N ALA A 8 35.86 14.18 30.12
CA ALA A 8 35.04 14.80 29.08
C ALA A 8 34.72 13.81 27.93
N ALA A 9 35.71 13.02 27.49
CA ALA A 9 35.49 11.98 26.48
C ALA A 9 34.52 10.88 26.97
N LEU A 10 34.56 10.52 28.26
CA LEU A 10 33.65 9.53 28.84
C LEU A 10 32.21 10.05 28.93
N VAL A 11 32.02 11.33 29.28
CA VAL A 11 30.70 11.97 29.34
C VAL A 11 30.08 12.12 27.95
N VAL A 12 30.89 12.44 26.93
CA VAL A 12 30.44 12.46 25.52
C VAL A 12 30.07 11.06 25.03
N PHE A 13 30.81 10.02 25.42
CA PHE A 13 30.52 8.63 25.07
C PHE A 13 29.21 8.11 25.72
N LEU A 14 28.91 8.54 26.96
CA LEU A 14 27.67 8.21 27.66
C LEU A 14 26.43 8.92 27.07
N PHE A 15 26.60 10.12 26.49
CA PHE A 15 25.50 10.83 25.82
C PHE A 15 25.13 10.22 24.46
N LEU A 16 26.07 9.55 23.78
CA LEU A 16 25.84 8.90 22.48
C LEU A 16 25.12 7.55 22.58
N LEU A 17 25.10 6.92 23.76
CA LEU A 17 24.45 5.62 23.99
C LEU A 17 22.95 5.72 24.35
N GLY A 18 22.43 6.93 24.56
CA GLY A 18 21.08 7.16 25.09
C GLY A 18 19.96 7.38 24.07
N ILE A 19 20.25 7.39 22.76
CA ILE A 19 19.25 7.72 21.73
C ILE A 19 19.03 6.55 20.77
N THR A 20 18.64 5.40 21.30
CA THR A 20 17.95 4.39 20.50
C THR A 20 16.46 4.52 20.80
N GLN A 21 15.81 5.54 20.23
CA GLN A 21 14.36 5.54 20.24
C GLN A 21 13.89 4.35 19.39
N PRO A 22 13.05 3.45 19.92
CA PRO A 22 12.43 2.45 19.08
C PRO A 22 11.62 3.20 18.03
N LEU A 23 11.95 2.99 16.75
CA LEU A 23 11.05 3.32 15.65
C LEU A 23 9.72 2.63 16.01
N LEU A 24 8.68 3.40 16.32
CA LEU A 24 7.38 2.86 16.69
C LEU A 24 6.82 2.13 15.47
N ALA A 25 7.01 0.80 15.44
CA ALA A 25 6.15 -0.07 14.65
C ALA A 25 4.77 0.04 15.29
N GLN A 26 3.88 0.83 14.67
CA GLN A 26 2.51 0.96 15.15
C GLN A 26 1.87 -0.42 15.09
N THR A 27 1.29 -0.85 16.21
CA THR A 27 0.61 -2.14 16.23
C THR A 27 -0.66 -2.05 15.39
N LEU A 28 -1.11 -3.15 14.77
CA LEU A 28 -2.41 -3.17 14.07
C LEU A 28 -3.54 -2.64 14.95
N LYS A 29 -3.52 -2.99 16.24
CA LYS A 29 -4.45 -2.50 17.25
C LYS A 29 -4.44 -0.97 17.36
N GLU A 30 -3.28 -0.35 17.28
CA GLU A 30 -3.11 1.10 17.35
C GLU A 30 -3.60 1.79 16.08
N VAL A 31 -3.42 1.17 14.91
CA VAL A 31 -4.00 1.68 13.65
C VAL A 31 -5.53 1.73 13.73
N PHE A 32 -6.20 0.73 14.31
CA PHE A 32 -7.68 0.72 14.37
C PHE A 32 -8.29 1.42 15.59
N ASN A 33 -7.54 1.61 16.69
CA ASN A 33 -8.08 2.19 17.93
C ASN A 33 -7.73 3.66 18.15
N SER A 34 -6.89 4.24 17.30
CA SER A 34 -6.52 5.65 17.35
C SER A 34 -6.98 6.36 16.09
N SER A 35 -7.88 7.33 16.23
CA SER A 35 -8.24 8.25 15.13
C SER A 35 -7.06 9.10 14.69
N GLU A 36 -6.07 9.28 15.58
CA GLU A 36 -4.93 10.19 15.40
C GLU A 36 -3.74 9.55 14.69
N THR A 37 -3.71 8.21 14.62
CA THR A 37 -2.64 7.50 13.93
C THR A 37 -2.77 7.72 12.42
N PRO A 38 -1.83 8.41 11.75
CA PRO A 38 -1.97 8.75 10.33
C PRO A 38 -1.98 7.50 9.46
N LEU A 39 -2.95 7.43 8.56
CA LEU A 39 -3.11 6.36 7.58
C LEU A 39 -3.15 6.97 6.19
N PHE A 40 -2.32 6.47 5.29
CA PHE A 40 -2.18 6.98 3.92
C PHE A 40 -2.69 5.96 2.93
N TYR A 41 -3.77 6.26 2.21
CA TYR A 41 -4.24 5.39 1.15
C TYR A 41 -3.36 5.51 -0.09
N LEU A 42 -2.74 4.40 -0.49
CA LEU A 42 -1.80 4.33 -1.60
C LEU A 42 -2.47 3.97 -2.92
N GLY A 43 -3.69 3.43 -2.90
CA GLY A 43 -4.42 3.00 -4.08
C GLY A 43 -4.62 1.48 -4.18
N VAL A 44 -5.19 1.08 -5.31
CA VAL A 44 -5.29 -0.30 -5.79
C VAL A 44 -4.13 -0.57 -6.75
N ASP A 45 -3.24 -1.48 -6.35
CA ASP A 45 -2.18 -2.03 -7.19
C ASP A 45 -2.74 -3.22 -7.98
N PHE A 46 -2.67 -3.12 -9.32
CA PHE A 46 -3.16 -4.11 -10.26
C PHE A 46 -2.03 -4.95 -10.87
N THR A 47 -0.80 -4.84 -10.36
CA THR A 47 0.37 -5.49 -10.97
C THR A 47 0.30 -7.01 -10.95
N LEU A 48 -0.49 -7.58 -10.05
CA LEU A 48 -0.78 -9.00 -10.01
C LEU A 48 -2.23 -9.33 -10.44
N ALA A 49 -3.01 -8.35 -10.88
CA ALA A 49 -4.41 -8.58 -11.21
C ALA A 49 -4.57 -9.46 -12.45
N ARG A 50 -5.63 -10.28 -12.48
CA ARG A 50 -6.11 -10.97 -13.69
C ARG A 50 -7.56 -10.60 -13.96
N LEU A 51 -7.82 -10.02 -15.14
CA LEU A 51 -9.15 -9.68 -15.62
C LEU A 51 -9.75 -10.86 -16.41
N ILE A 52 -10.71 -11.53 -15.79
CA ILE A 52 -11.34 -12.74 -16.30
C ILE A 52 -12.52 -12.36 -17.20
N ASP A 53 -12.50 -12.87 -18.43
CA ASP A 53 -13.53 -12.67 -19.45
C ASP A 53 -13.77 -11.19 -19.81
N ALA A 54 -12.72 -10.39 -19.78
CA ALA A 54 -12.78 -8.98 -20.14
C ALA A 54 -12.85 -8.80 -21.68
N PRO A 55 -13.89 -8.18 -22.24
CA PRO A 55 -13.94 -7.86 -23.66
C PRO A 55 -13.02 -6.68 -24.03
N GLU A 56 -12.63 -5.85 -23.07
CA GLU A 56 -11.88 -4.63 -23.30
C GLU A 56 -10.43 -4.89 -23.76
N VAL A 57 -9.84 -3.89 -24.40
CA VAL A 57 -8.44 -3.91 -24.84
C VAL A 57 -7.53 -3.75 -23.62
N ALA A 58 -6.50 -4.60 -23.51
CA ALA A 58 -5.64 -4.63 -22.32
C ALA A 58 -4.89 -3.31 -22.06
N SER A 59 -4.45 -2.61 -23.11
CA SER A 59 -3.83 -1.29 -22.97
C SER A 59 -4.82 -0.25 -22.43
N ASP A 60 -6.08 -0.29 -22.87
CA ASP A 60 -7.13 0.60 -22.35
C ASP A 60 -7.41 0.34 -20.86
N ILE A 61 -7.41 -0.93 -20.45
CA ILE A 61 -7.51 -1.31 -19.04
C ILE A 61 -6.37 -0.69 -18.23
N ARG A 62 -5.12 -0.87 -18.67
CA ARG A 62 -3.92 -0.35 -17.99
C ARG A 62 -3.88 1.17 -17.94
N ASP A 63 -4.09 1.81 -19.09
CA ASP A 63 -3.77 3.23 -19.28
C ASP A 63 -4.92 4.15 -18.88
N ARG A 64 -6.17 3.64 -18.90
CA ARG A 64 -7.36 4.43 -18.59
C ARG A 64 -8.14 3.88 -17.39
N GLN A 65 -8.48 2.59 -17.39
CA GLN A 65 -9.43 2.05 -16.41
C GLN A 65 -8.82 1.90 -15.01
N TYR A 66 -7.61 1.36 -14.89
CA TYR A 66 -6.93 1.21 -13.60
C TYR A 66 -6.66 2.56 -12.89
N PRO A 67 -6.15 3.61 -13.58
CA PRO A 67 -6.07 4.93 -12.98
C PRO A 67 -7.44 5.46 -12.55
N ALA A 68 -8.45 5.35 -13.42
CA ALA A 68 -9.80 5.85 -13.15
C ALA A 68 -10.45 5.19 -11.92
N ILE A 69 -10.19 3.90 -11.64
CA ILE A 69 -10.68 3.23 -10.43
C ILE A 69 -10.09 3.89 -9.17
N ASN A 70 -8.79 4.16 -9.17
CA ASN A 70 -8.14 4.81 -8.03
C ASN A 70 -8.64 6.25 -7.82
N ASP A 71 -8.80 7.00 -8.91
CA ASP A 71 -9.38 8.34 -8.86
C ASP A 71 -10.81 8.31 -8.32
N LEU A 72 -11.62 7.34 -8.75
CA LEU A 72 -13.01 7.20 -8.33
C LEU A 72 -13.14 6.87 -6.85
N ILE A 73 -12.27 6.01 -6.30
CA ILE A 73 -12.26 5.71 -4.86
C ILE A 73 -11.99 6.97 -4.03
N VAL A 74 -11.04 7.81 -4.45
CA VAL A 74 -10.69 9.05 -3.73
C VAL A 74 -11.76 10.13 -3.91
N ASN A 75 -12.27 10.29 -5.13
CA ASN A 75 -13.18 11.39 -5.47
C ASN A 75 -14.63 11.13 -5.03
N GLU A 76 -15.04 9.86 -4.92
CA GLU A 76 -16.39 9.46 -4.47
C GLU A 76 -16.39 9.01 -2.99
N SER A 77 -15.78 9.79 -2.09
CA SER A 77 -15.64 9.44 -0.66
C SER A 77 -16.95 9.13 0.08
N LYS A 78 -18.08 9.67 -0.37
CA LYS A 78 -19.42 9.32 0.16
C LYS A 78 -19.81 7.86 -0.11
N LYS A 79 -19.26 7.27 -1.16
CA LYS A 79 -19.52 5.92 -1.65
C LYS A 79 -18.43 4.96 -1.18
N TYR A 80 -17.19 5.44 -1.14
CA TYR A 80 -16.00 4.71 -0.68
C TYR A 80 -15.45 5.36 0.59
N ASP A 81 -16.10 5.11 1.72
CA ASP A 81 -15.72 5.68 3.01
C ASP A 81 -14.55 4.92 3.66
N LEU A 82 -13.34 5.17 3.15
CA LEU A 82 -12.11 4.58 3.71
C LEU A 82 -11.87 5.05 5.16
N ALA A 83 -12.13 6.32 5.46
CA ALA A 83 -11.91 6.86 6.80
C ALA A 83 -12.82 6.17 7.82
N GLY A 84 -14.11 6.03 7.52
CA GLY A 84 -15.06 5.29 8.33
C GLY A 84 -14.68 3.81 8.47
N ALA A 85 -14.27 3.15 7.38
CA ALA A 85 -13.87 1.73 7.41
C ALA A 85 -12.65 1.46 8.33
N PHE A 86 -11.77 2.44 8.52
CA PHE A 86 -10.56 2.34 9.35
C PHE A 86 -10.64 3.14 10.65
N HIS A 87 -11.83 3.64 11.01
CA HIS A 87 -12.07 4.45 12.21
C HIS A 87 -11.15 5.68 12.32
N LYS A 88 -10.94 6.36 11.19
CA LYS A 88 -10.13 7.58 11.09
C LYS A 88 -11.01 8.81 10.95
N SER A 89 -10.51 9.93 11.47
CA SER A 89 -11.11 11.24 11.22
C SER A 89 -10.88 11.69 9.77
N ASN A 90 -9.73 11.33 9.20
CA ASN A 90 -9.35 11.57 7.82
C ASN A 90 -8.33 10.53 7.35
N ILE A 91 -8.26 10.28 6.04
CA ILE A 91 -7.20 9.49 5.40
C ILE A 91 -6.61 10.34 4.28
N GLU A 92 -5.30 10.53 4.32
CA GLU A 92 -4.59 11.19 3.22
C GLU A 92 -4.38 10.20 2.07
N HIS A 93 -4.27 10.71 0.84
CA HIS A 93 -4.17 9.88 -0.36
C HIS A 93 -2.88 10.17 -1.11
N ASP A 94 -2.16 9.13 -1.50
CA ASP A 94 -0.96 9.21 -2.32
C ASP A 94 -0.92 8.08 -3.35
N LEU A 95 -1.59 8.33 -4.47
CA LEU A 95 -1.72 7.36 -5.56
C LEU A 95 -0.44 7.24 -6.41
N GLY A 96 0.57 8.09 -6.18
CA GLY A 96 1.70 8.26 -7.09
C GLY A 96 2.55 7.00 -7.24
N LEU A 97 2.84 6.30 -6.14
CA LEU A 97 3.65 5.08 -6.15
C LEU A 97 2.93 3.95 -6.90
N VAL A 98 1.64 3.74 -6.60
CA VAL A 98 0.80 2.73 -7.24
C VAL A 98 0.58 3.04 -8.72
N ALA A 99 0.33 4.31 -9.08
CA ALA A 99 0.18 4.73 -10.47
C ALA A 99 1.43 4.43 -11.30
N LYS A 100 2.63 4.75 -10.77
CA LYS A 100 3.92 4.44 -11.43
C LYS A 100 4.11 2.94 -11.67
N ARG A 101 3.64 2.09 -10.75
CA ARG A 101 3.71 0.63 -10.86
C ARG A 101 2.69 0.10 -11.87
N ASN A 102 1.44 0.51 -11.76
CA ASN A 102 0.36 0.10 -12.66
C ASN A 102 0.64 0.48 -14.11
N ALA A 103 1.24 1.65 -14.37
CA ALA A 103 1.62 2.08 -15.72
C ALA A 103 2.65 1.15 -16.40
N LYS A 104 3.40 0.35 -15.62
CA LYS A 104 4.43 -0.59 -16.13
C LYS A 104 3.90 -2.01 -16.34
N ILE A 105 2.61 -2.26 -16.09
CA ILE A 105 2.01 -3.59 -16.25
C ILE A 105 2.17 -4.06 -17.70
N ASN A 106 2.60 -5.31 -17.85
CA ASN A 106 2.61 -6.00 -19.14
C ASN A 106 1.15 -6.28 -19.56
N THR A 107 0.70 -5.67 -20.65
CA THR A 107 -0.68 -5.81 -21.13
C THR A 107 -1.04 -7.24 -21.53
N GLU A 108 -0.07 -8.06 -21.90
CA GLU A 108 -0.29 -9.47 -22.22
C GLU A 108 -0.68 -10.30 -20.99
N GLU A 109 -0.39 -9.80 -19.79
CA GLU A 109 -0.68 -10.49 -18.53
C GLU A 109 -1.98 -10.04 -17.86
N ILE A 110 -2.63 -9.00 -18.37
CA ILE A 110 -3.84 -8.47 -17.73
C ILE A 110 -5.01 -9.44 -17.87
N LYS A 111 -5.21 -10.01 -19.06
CA LYS A 111 -6.43 -10.76 -19.38
C LYS A 111 -6.27 -12.24 -19.06
N SER A 112 -7.35 -12.86 -18.60
CA SER A 112 -7.46 -14.29 -18.40
C SER A 112 -8.82 -14.80 -18.86
N THR A 113 -8.87 -16.09 -19.21
CA THR A 113 -10.11 -16.85 -19.42
C THR A 113 -10.24 -17.99 -18.41
N ASN A 114 -9.32 -18.06 -17.43
CA ASN A 114 -9.31 -19.10 -16.41
C ASN A 114 -10.01 -18.60 -15.15
N SER A 115 -11.11 -19.25 -14.77
CA SER A 115 -11.89 -18.88 -13.58
C SER A 115 -11.13 -19.10 -12.26
N ALA A 116 -10.08 -19.95 -12.27
CA ALA A 116 -9.22 -20.17 -11.11
C ALA A 116 -8.34 -18.94 -10.76
N ASP A 117 -8.18 -17.99 -11.69
CA ASP A 117 -7.43 -16.76 -11.44
C ASP A 117 -8.19 -15.75 -10.58
N TYR A 118 -9.42 -16.07 -10.14
CA TYR A 118 -10.24 -15.14 -9.37
C TYR A 118 -9.69 -14.88 -7.96
N ASN A 119 -9.15 -15.93 -7.31
CA ASN A 119 -8.59 -15.91 -5.95
C ASN A 119 -7.29 -16.75 -5.96
N ARG A 120 -6.28 -16.30 -6.69
CA ARG A 120 -5.05 -17.08 -6.91
C ARG A 120 -3.90 -16.62 -6.01
N LEU A 121 -3.94 -15.38 -5.53
CA LEU A 121 -2.87 -14.82 -4.71
C LEU A 121 -2.90 -15.42 -3.31
N LYS A 122 -1.70 -15.52 -2.73
CA LYS A 122 -1.49 -15.93 -1.34
C LYS A 122 -0.76 -14.82 -0.58
N GLU A 123 -0.72 -14.95 0.74
CA GLU A 123 -0.04 -14.00 1.62
C GLU A 123 1.44 -13.79 1.23
N GLU A 124 2.11 -14.85 0.75
CA GLU A 124 3.50 -14.76 0.30
C GLU A 124 3.65 -13.88 -0.95
N ASP A 125 2.65 -13.89 -1.85
CA ASP A 125 2.65 -13.03 -3.04
C ASP A 125 2.49 -11.56 -2.65
N ILE A 126 1.61 -11.27 -1.68
CA ILE A 126 1.41 -9.91 -1.15
C ILE A 126 2.68 -9.42 -0.46
N THR A 127 3.29 -10.27 0.38
CA THR A 127 4.56 -9.96 1.05
C THR A 127 5.67 -9.66 0.04
N LYS A 128 5.76 -10.44 -1.03
CA LYS A 128 6.75 -10.23 -2.10
C LYS A 128 6.48 -8.94 -2.88
N LEU A 129 5.22 -8.65 -3.19
CA LEU A 129 4.79 -7.44 -3.88
C LEU A 129 5.16 -6.19 -3.08
N VAL A 130 4.82 -6.20 -1.78
CA VAL A 130 5.11 -5.09 -0.85
C VAL A 130 6.60 -4.82 -0.74
N LYS A 131 7.43 -5.86 -0.64
CA LYS A 131 8.90 -5.72 -0.61
C LYS A 131 9.47 -5.07 -1.88
N GLY A 132 8.72 -5.06 -2.97
CA GLY A 132 9.09 -4.42 -4.23
C GLY A 132 8.72 -2.93 -4.33
N PHE A 133 8.14 -2.33 -3.30
CA PHE A 133 7.90 -0.89 -3.27
C PHE A 133 9.16 -0.13 -2.86
N ASP A 134 9.47 0.93 -3.61
CA ASP A 134 10.35 2.00 -3.16
C ASP A 134 9.47 3.13 -2.64
N PHE A 135 9.46 3.34 -1.32
CA PHE A 135 8.64 4.36 -0.68
C PHE A 135 9.25 5.76 -0.74
N GLU A 136 10.38 5.96 -1.41
CA GLU A 136 11.00 7.27 -1.63
C GLU A 136 11.23 8.04 -0.30
N GLY A 137 11.49 7.32 0.80
CA GLY A 137 11.70 7.90 2.13
C GLY A 137 10.44 8.34 2.88
N LYS A 138 9.24 8.06 2.36
CA LYS A 138 7.96 8.31 3.06
C LYS A 138 7.87 7.50 4.37
N LYS A 139 7.16 8.06 5.35
CA LYS A 139 6.98 7.49 6.69
C LYS A 139 5.51 7.48 7.07
N GLY A 140 5.13 6.56 7.95
CA GLY A 140 3.73 6.36 8.37
C GLY A 140 3.25 4.97 7.98
N VAL A 141 1.95 4.73 8.14
CA VAL A 141 1.32 3.47 7.72
C VAL A 141 0.60 3.70 6.40
N GLY A 142 0.95 2.89 5.40
CA GLY A 142 0.29 2.86 4.10
C GLY A 142 -0.87 1.86 4.09
N LEU A 143 -2.02 2.27 3.60
CA LEU A 143 -3.14 1.40 3.23
C LEU A 143 -3.06 1.09 1.74
N LEU A 144 -2.79 -0.17 1.40
CA LEU A 144 -2.69 -0.63 0.02
C LEU A 144 -3.73 -1.71 -0.25
N PHE A 145 -4.45 -1.55 -1.35
CA PHE A 145 -5.29 -2.61 -1.90
C PHE A 145 -4.52 -3.30 -3.03
N VAL A 146 -4.54 -4.62 -3.08
CA VAL A 146 -3.90 -5.41 -4.15
C VAL A 146 -4.98 -6.22 -4.84
N ALA A 147 -5.16 -5.99 -6.14
CA ALA A 147 -6.14 -6.74 -6.92
C ALA A 147 -5.61 -8.13 -7.29
N ASP A 148 -6.41 -9.16 -7.00
CA ASP A 148 -6.15 -10.56 -7.32
C ASP A 148 -6.80 -10.92 -8.66
N GLY A 149 -8.10 -11.19 -8.66
CA GLY A 149 -8.87 -11.46 -9.87
C GLY A 149 -10.11 -10.60 -9.96
N MET A 150 -10.44 -10.13 -11.16
CA MET A 150 -11.65 -9.35 -11.44
C MET A 150 -12.43 -10.07 -12.53
N SER A 151 -13.67 -10.48 -12.26
CA SER A 151 -14.44 -11.31 -13.20
C SER A 151 -15.68 -10.58 -13.70
N LYS A 152 -15.76 -10.41 -15.03
CA LYS A 152 -16.97 -9.87 -15.68
C LYS A 152 -18.16 -10.80 -15.55
N GLY A 153 -17.92 -12.12 -15.63
CA GLY A 153 -18.96 -13.14 -15.46
C GLY A 153 -19.56 -13.16 -14.05
N LYS A 154 -18.71 -13.10 -13.01
CA LYS A 154 -19.16 -13.06 -11.61
C LYS A 154 -19.64 -11.68 -11.16
N LYS A 155 -19.26 -10.62 -11.86
CA LYS A 155 -19.47 -9.21 -11.48
C LYS A 155 -18.91 -8.93 -10.09
N SER A 156 -17.67 -9.35 -9.87
CA SER A 156 -17.00 -9.21 -8.58
C SER A 156 -15.48 -9.16 -8.75
N GLU A 157 -14.83 -8.65 -7.71
CA GLU A 157 -13.39 -8.50 -7.62
C GLU A 157 -12.87 -9.14 -6.33
N GLY A 158 -11.74 -9.84 -6.42
CA GLY A 158 -10.93 -10.28 -5.28
C GLY A 158 -9.87 -9.23 -4.98
N LEU A 159 -9.86 -8.73 -3.74
CA LEU A 159 -8.89 -7.75 -3.26
C LEU A 159 -8.24 -8.25 -1.97
N TRP A 160 -6.93 -8.05 -1.87
CA TRP A 160 -6.19 -8.09 -0.62
C TRP A 160 -6.06 -6.68 -0.06
N VAL A 161 -6.20 -6.54 1.25
CA VAL A 161 -6.00 -5.28 1.96
C VAL A 161 -4.80 -5.45 2.87
N THR A 162 -3.79 -4.59 2.73
CA THR A 162 -2.55 -4.68 3.49
C THR A 162 -2.15 -3.32 4.05
N LEU A 163 -1.57 -3.36 5.24
CA LEU A 163 -0.99 -2.21 5.93
C LEU A 163 0.52 -2.36 5.88
N ILE A 164 1.21 -1.32 5.40
CA ILE A 164 2.64 -1.30 5.12
C ILE A 164 3.39 -0.19 5.81
#